data_AF-A0A9D8XYT7-F1
#
_entry.id   AF-A0A9D8XYT7-F1
#
_cell.length_a   1.000
_cell.length_b   1.000
_cell.length_c   1.000
_cell.angle_alpha   90.00
_cell.angle_beta   90.00
_cell.angle_gamma   90.00
#
_symmetry.space_group_name_H-M   'P 1'
#
loop_
_entity.id
_entity.type
_entity.pdbx_description
1 polymer ?
#
loop_
_entity_poly.entity_id
_entity_poly.type
_entity_poly.pdbx_seq_one_letter_code
_entity_poly.pdbx_strand_id
1 'polypeptide(L)'
;MQGFMNPEALDKTLEIGKVTFYSRTKQRLWTKGEESRHYLNLKAITADCDNDCLLIAADPIGPTCHRGTESCFDGHLPLEASNIAVFNPEAAEVTESNIAKLLTKFNTESTRENAADLLKGVLGALKQKGISLRDIDALFRQSCNCDHE
;
A
#
# COMPACT_ATOMS: atom_id res chain seq x y z
N MET A 1 6.45 -8.53 5.41
CA MET A 1 5.38 -7.64 5.93
C MET A 1 5.98 -6.28 6.25
N GLN A 2 5.16 -5.23 6.41
CA GLN A 2 5.57 -3.93 6.97
C GLN A 2 4.79 -3.69 8.26
N GLY A 3 5.42 -3.09 9.27
CA GLY A 3 4.80 -2.76 10.54
C GLY A 3 5.45 -1.52 11.16
N PHE A 4 4.90 -1.04 12.27
CA PHE A 4 5.36 0.15 12.98
C PHE A 4 5.85 -0.23 14.37
N MET A 5 6.90 0.44 14.84
CA MET A 5 7.42 0.31 16.20
C MET A 5 7.47 1.70 16.84
N ASN A 6 7.10 1.78 18.12
CA ASN A 6 7.55 2.84 19.01
C ASN A 6 8.83 2.37 19.74
N PRO A 7 9.49 3.21 20.55
CA PRO A 7 10.68 2.80 21.30
C PRO A 7 10.46 1.56 22.16
N GLU A 8 9.32 1.48 22.87
CA GLU A 8 8.98 0.31 23.71
C GLU A 8 8.85 -0.99 22.92
N ALA A 9 8.32 -0.95 21.69
CA ALA A 9 8.22 -2.13 20.83
C ALA A 9 9.60 -2.61 20.36
N LEU A 10 10.51 -1.68 20.08
CA LEU A 10 11.90 -2.01 19.75
C LEU A 10 12.62 -2.62 20.96
N ASP A 11 12.51 -1.99 22.13
CA ASP A 11 13.08 -2.50 23.38
C ASP A 11 12.55 -3.91 23.67
N LYS A 12 11.23 -4.13 23.52
CA LYS A 12 10.64 -5.44 23.73
C LYS A 12 11.15 -6.47 22.73
N THR A 13 11.33 -6.07 21.47
CA THR A 13 11.88 -6.94 20.42
C THR A 13 13.28 -7.42 20.76
N LEU A 14 14.13 -6.52 21.25
CA LEU A 14 15.49 -6.83 21.69
C LEU A 14 15.50 -7.72 22.95
N GLU A 15 14.61 -7.46 23.89
CA GLU A 15 14.49 -8.23 25.14
C GLU A 15 14.09 -9.70 24.89
N ILE A 16 13.05 -9.93 24.08
CA ILE A 16 12.44 -11.26 23.96
C ILE A 16 12.91 -12.05 22.72
N GLY A 17 13.70 -11.41 21.84
CA GLY A 17 14.18 -11.99 20.59
C GLY A 17 13.07 -12.31 19.58
N LYS A 18 11.91 -11.65 19.68
CA LYS A 18 10.76 -11.82 18.76
C LYS A 18 10.28 -10.45 18.33
N VAL A 19 9.91 -10.33 17.06
CA VAL A 19 9.48 -9.04 16.51
C VAL A 19 8.17 -8.60 17.17
N THR A 20 8.24 -7.48 17.89
CA THR A 20 7.12 -6.81 18.55
C THR A 20 6.85 -5.48 17.87
N PHE A 21 5.59 -5.26 17.50
CA PHE A 21 5.14 -4.02 16.87
C PHE A 21 4.32 -3.18 17.85
N TYR A 22 4.13 -1.92 17.48
CA TYR A 22 3.16 -1.04 18.11
C TYR A 22 1.94 -0.88 17.19
N SER A 23 0.77 -1.30 17.66
CA SER A 23 -0.48 -1.08 16.94
C SER A 23 -0.94 0.36 17.14
N ARG A 24 -0.79 1.20 16.12
CA ARG A 24 -1.24 2.61 16.17
C ARG A 24 -2.77 2.75 16.34
N THR A 25 -3.55 1.77 15.88
CA THR A 25 -5.01 1.80 16.04
C THR A 25 -5.46 1.31 17.41
N LYS A 26 -4.81 0.28 17.96
CA LYS A 26 -5.15 -0.27 19.28
C LYS A 26 -4.34 0.33 20.44
N GLN A 27 -3.41 1.23 20.13
CA GLN A 27 -2.51 1.92 21.07
C GLN A 27 -1.82 0.96 22.05
N ARG A 28 -1.35 -0.20 21.56
CA ARG A 28 -0.71 -1.24 22.39
C ARG A 28 0.43 -1.93 21.67
N LEU A 29 1.32 -2.53 22.47
CA LEU A 29 2.30 -3.50 21.98
C LEU A 29 1.59 -4.77 21.49
N TRP A 30 2.15 -5.36 20.43
CA TRP A 30 1.68 -6.60 19.82
C TRP A 30 2.87 -7.41 19.32
N THR A 31 3.13 -8.57 19.92
CA THR A 31 4.19 -9.46 19.45
C THR A 31 3.66 -10.31 18.30
N LYS A 32 4.32 -10.26 17.14
CA LYS A 32 3.86 -11.04 15.98
C LYS A 32 3.83 -12.53 16.34
N GLY A 33 2.64 -13.13 16.21
CA GLY A 33 2.42 -14.53 16.55
C GLY A 33 1.89 -14.77 17.96
N GLU A 34 1.62 -13.74 18.78
CA GLU A 34 1.09 -13.94 20.15
C GLU A 34 -0.23 -14.72 20.19
N GLU A 35 -1.09 -14.52 19.19
CA GLU A 35 -2.35 -15.28 19.03
C GLU A 35 -2.20 -16.47 18.07
N SER A 36 -1.55 -16.26 16.92
CA SER A 36 -1.50 -17.27 15.84
C SER A 36 -0.39 -18.32 16.02
N ARG A 37 0.49 -18.15 17.02
CA ARG A 37 1.74 -18.93 17.21
C ARG A 37 2.73 -18.82 16.05
N HIS A 38 2.51 -17.91 15.09
CA HIS A 38 3.41 -17.69 13.97
C HIS A 38 4.35 -16.52 14.24
N TYR A 39 5.44 -16.82 14.96
CA TYR A 39 6.40 -15.82 15.42
C TYR A 39 7.42 -15.45 14.35
N LEU A 40 8.04 -14.29 14.53
CA LEU A 40 9.24 -13.88 13.79
C LEU A 40 10.38 -13.78 14.80
N ASN A 41 11.34 -14.71 14.75
CA ASN A 41 12.50 -14.71 15.64
C ASN A 41 13.54 -13.74 15.13
N LEU A 42 13.96 -12.79 15.96
CA LEU A 42 14.89 -11.75 15.57
C LEU A 42 16.27 -12.33 15.19
N LYS A 43 16.84 -11.86 14.07
CA LYS A 43 18.21 -12.22 13.64
C LYS A 43 19.12 -11.01 13.52
N ALA A 44 18.64 -9.93 12.91
CA ALA A 44 19.39 -8.68 12.78
C ALA A 44 18.43 -7.49 12.65
N ILE A 45 18.92 -6.31 13.04
CA ILE A 45 18.26 -5.02 12.85
C ILE A 45 19.28 -4.06 12.24
N THR A 46 18.86 -3.25 11.28
CA THR A 46 19.68 -2.18 10.70
C THR A 46 18.78 -0.99 10.40
N ALA A 47 19.26 0.23 10.64
CA ALA A 47 18.57 1.45 10.26
C ALA A 47 18.98 1.88 8.84
N ASP A 48 18.13 2.65 8.16
CA ASP A 48 18.51 3.34 6.94
C ASP A 48 19.38 4.59 7.21
N CYS A 49 19.73 5.33 6.16
CA CYS A 49 20.75 6.39 6.25
C CYS A 49 20.32 7.62 7.05
N ASP A 50 19.02 7.93 7.07
CA ASP A 50 18.40 9.03 7.79
C ASP A 50 17.73 8.58 9.09
N ASN A 51 17.78 7.28 9.40
CA ASN A 51 17.34 6.67 10.66
C ASN A 51 15.84 6.84 10.93
N ASP A 52 15.02 6.84 9.88
CA ASP A 52 13.56 6.88 10.01
C ASP A 52 12.90 5.51 9.75
N CYS A 53 13.68 4.52 9.30
CA CYS A 53 13.23 3.17 9.05
C CYS A 53 14.19 2.11 9.62
N LEU A 54 13.61 0.99 10.05
CA LEU A 54 14.34 -0.21 10.48
C LEU A 54 14.09 -1.37 9.51
N LEU A 55 15.17 -1.94 9.00
CA LEU A 55 15.16 -3.24 8.34
C LEU A 55 15.44 -4.34 9.36
N ILE A 56 14.48 -5.26 9.51
CA ILE A 56 14.58 -6.39 10.44
C ILE A 56 14.67 -7.69 9.64
N ALA A 57 15.76 -8.42 9.84
CA ALA A 57 15.88 -9.81 9.41
C ALA A 57 15.37 -10.72 10.53
N ALA A 58 14.47 -11.66 10.18
CA ALA A 58 13.87 -12.57 11.14
C ALA A 58 13.61 -13.95 10.53
N ASP A 59 13.76 -15.00 11.35
CA ASP A 59 13.40 -16.37 10.98
C ASP A 59 11.92 -16.61 11.35
N PRO A 60 11.03 -16.87 10.38
CA PRO A 60 9.62 -17.11 10.66
C PRO A 60 9.38 -18.51 11.25
N ILE A 61 8.45 -18.59 12.20
CA ILE A 61 7.83 -19.85 12.65
C ILE A 61 6.44 -19.92 12.02
N GLY A 62 6.23 -20.82 11.05
CA GLY A 62 4.96 -20.93 10.33
C GLY A 62 4.69 -19.76 9.36
N PRO A 63 3.51 -19.72 8.71
CA PRO A 63 3.20 -18.69 7.73
C PRO A 63 3.07 -17.31 8.39
N THR A 64 3.75 -16.31 7.83
CA THR A 64 3.68 -14.94 8.36
C THR A 64 2.31 -14.32 8.11
N CYS A 65 1.70 -14.62 6.95
CA CYS A 65 0.44 -14.04 6.51
C CYS A 65 -0.77 -14.77 7.11
N HIS A 66 -1.82 -14.01 7.42
CA HIS A 66 -3.10 -14.55 7.90
C HIS A 66 -3.81 -15.44 6.86
N ARG A 67 -3.39 -15.42 5.60
CA ARG A 67 -3.89 -16.27 4.51
C ARG A 67 -3.18 -17.61 4.40
N GLY A 68 -2.23 -17.90 5.29
CA GLY A 68 -1.41 -19.12 5.23
C GLY A 68 -0.22 -19.05 4.27
N THR A 69 0.03 -17.89 3.65
CA THR A 69 1.20 -17.65 2.80
C THR A 69 2.40 -17.12 3.57
N GLU A 70 3.60 -17.19 2.97
CA GLU A 70 4.84 -16.75 3.60
C GLU A 70 4.92 -15.23 3.81
N SER A 71 4.29 -14.46 2.91
CA SER A 71 4.32 -12.99 2.91
C SER A 71 2.94 -12.39 2.67
N CYS A 72 2.73 -11.18 3.21
CA CYS A 72 1.56 -10.35 2.87
C CYS A 72 1.54 -9.92 1.40
N PHE A 73 2.70 -9.92 0.74
CA PHE A 73 2.86 -9.54 -0.67
C PHE A 73 2.87 -10.75 -1.60
N ASP A 74 2.59 -11.95 -1.08
CA ASP A 74 2.56 -13.16 -1.90
C ASP A 74 1.46 -13.07 -2.96
N GLY A 75 1.77 -13.50 -4.18
CA GLY A 75 0.90 -13.35 -5.37
C GLY A 75 0.85 -11.94 -5.98
N HIS A 76 1.55 -10.96 -5.42
CA HIS A 76 1.74 -9.65 -6.04
C HIS A 76 3.09 -9.62 -6.75
N LEU A 77 3.07 -9.81 -8.08
CA LEU A 77 4.29 -9.71 -8.87
C LEU A 77 4.83 -8.28 -8.77
N PRO A 78 6.14 -8.10 -8.51
CA PRO A 78 6.75 -6.78 -8.57
C PRO A 78 6.49 -6.19 -9.95
N LEU A 79 6.12 -4.91 -9.99
CA LEU A 79 6.01 -4.20 -11.25
C LEU A 79 7.40 -4.12 -11.86
N GLU A 80 7.58 -4.71 -13.04
CA GLU A 80 8.82 -4.57 -13.80
C GLU A 80 9.14 -3.08 -13.97
N ALA A 81 10.38 -2.69 -13.66
CA ALA A 81 10.79 -1.29 -13.76
C ALA A 81 10.60 -0.72 -15.18
N SER A 82 10.70 -1.58 -16.19
CA SER A 82 10.39 -1.26 -17.60
C SER A 82 8.92 -0.87 -17.82
N ASN A 83 8.00 -1.37 -17.00
CA ASN A 83 6.58 -1.05 -17.06
C ASN A 83 6.20 0.19 -16.24
N ILE A 84 7.11 0.73 -15.40
CA ILE A 84 6.88 2.01 -14.71
C ILE A 84 6.75 3.15 -15.73
N ALA A 85 7.42 3.04 -16.88
CA ALA A 85 7.33 4.00 -17.99
C ALA A 85 5.94 4.05 -18.67
N VAL A 86 5.06 3.06 -18.43
CA VAL A 86 3.64 3.13 -18.89
C VAL A 86 2.90 4.24 -18.14
N PHE A 87 3.38 4.64 -16.96
CA PHE A 87 2.96 5.88 -16.31
C PHE A 87 3.74 7.06 -16.91
N ASN A 88 3.50 7.34 -18.20
CA ASN A 88 3.86 8.61 -18.81
C ASN A 88 2.63 9.53 -18.87
N PRO A 89 2.37 10.34 -17.82
CA PRO A 89 1.22 11.24 -17.77
C PRO A 89 1.34 12.43 -18.74
N GLU A 90 2.38 12.49 -19.57
CA GLU A 90 2.56 13.51 -20.61
C GLU A 90 2.19 13.00 -22.02
N ALA A 91 2.12 11.67 -22.22
CA ALA A 91 1.82 11.09 -23.54
C ALA A 91 0.32 11.02 -23.88
N ALA A 92 -0.57 11.34 -22.93
CA ALA A 92 -2.01 11.30 -23.15
C ALA A 92 -2.57 12.70 -23.39
N GLU A 93 -2.69 13.11 -24.66
CA GLU A 93 -3.58 14.21 -25.04
C GLU A 93 -5.04 13.76 -24.82
N VAL A 94 -5.61 14.11 -23.67
CA VAL A 94 -7.01 13.84 -23.35
C VAL A 94 -7.83 15.11 -23.56
N THR A 95 -8.90 15.03 -24.35
CA THR A 95 -9.92 16.07 -24.47
C THR A 95 -11.22 15.60 -23.81
N GLU A 96 -12.09 16.51 -23.37
CA GLU A 96 -13.39 16.14 -22.76
C GLU A 96 -14.25 15.25 -23.69
N SER A 97 -14.11 15.41 -25.01
CA SER A 97 -14.76 14.55 -26.02
C SER A 97 -14.28 13.09 -25.98
N ASN A 98 -13.01 12.85 -25.62
CA ASN A 98 -12.44 11.50 -25.57
C ASN A 98 -12.93 10.72 -24.34
N ILE A 99 -13.18 11.37 -23.20
CA ILE A 99 -13.69 10.69 -22.00
C ILE A 99 -15.11 10.16 -22.21
N ALA A 100 -15.99 10.93 -22.83
CA ALA A 100 -17.35 10.49 -23.12
C ALA A 100 -17.36 9.21 -23.96
N LYS A 101 -16.50 9.14 -25.00
CA LYS A 101 -16.35 7.94 -25.84
C LYS A 101 -15.82 6.74 -25.05
N LEU A 102 -14.81 6.95 -24.19
CA LEU A 102 -14.25 5.91 -23.34
C LEU A 102 -15.29 5.37 -22.33
N LEU A 103 -16.10 6.25 -21.75
CA LEU A 103 -17.22 5.88 -20.88
C LEU A 103 -18.25 5.05 -21.62
N THR A 104 -18.66 5.48 -22.83
CA THR A 104 -19.59 4.71 -23.66
C THR A 104 -19.04 3.32 -23.96
N LYS A 105 -17.77 3.23 -24.38
CA LYS A 105 -17.11 1.96 -24.69
C LYS A 105 -17.03 1.02 -23.49
N PHE A 106 -16.71 1.54 -22.30
CA PHE A 106 -16.67 0.74 -21.07
C PHE A 106 -18.06 0.25 -20.65
N ASN A 107 -19.09 1.09 -20.81
CA ASN A 107 -20.47 0.72 -20.51
C ASN A 107 -21.03 -0.32 -21.48
N THR A 108 -20.60 -0.31 -22.75
CA THR A 108 -20.96 -1.36 -23.72
C THR A 108 -20.16 -2.64 -23.51
N GLU A 109 -18.87 -2.51 -23.16
CA GLU A 109 -17.93 -3.62 -23.04
C GLU A 109 -17.02 -3.41 -21.82
N SER A 110 -17.39 -3.99 -20.68
CA SER A 110 -16.67 -3.83 -19.42
C SER A 110 -15.46 -4.77 -19.30
N THR A 111 -14.53 -4.70 -20.24
CA THR A 111 -13.27 -5.46 -20.23
C THR A 111 -12.20 -4.75 -19.39
N ARG A 112 -11.12 -5.48 -19.05
CA ARG A 112 -9.96 -4.91 -18.34
C ARG A 112 -9.28 -3.80 -19.15
N GLU A 113 -9.16 -4.01 -20.45
CA GLU A 113 -8.58 -3.06 -21.38
C GLU A 113 -9.40 -1.77 -21.44
N ASN A 114 -10.72 -1.87 -21.59
CA ASN A 114 -11.60 -0.70 -21.65
C ASN A 114 -11.65 0.05 -20.31
N ALA A 115 -11.58 -0.66 -19.17
CA ALA A 115 -11.46 -0.06 -17.85
C ALA A 115 -10.16 0.74 -17.69
N ALA A 116 -9.04 0.18 -18.15
CA ALA A 116 -7.74 0.82 -18.10
C ALA A 116 -7.69 2.07 -18.98
N ASP A 117 -8.28 2.02 -20.17
CA ASP A 117 -8.35 3.17 -21.08
C ASP A 117 -9.20 4.31 -20.51
N LEU A 118 -10.36 3.98 -19.92
CA LEU A 118 -11.19 4.95 -19.22
C LEU A 118 -10.44 5.60 -18.04
N LEU A 119 -9.77 4.80 -17.22
CA LEU A 119 -9.00 5.30 -16.07
C LEU A 119 -7.88 6.26 -16.52
N LYS A 120 -7.12 5.89 -17.56
CA LYS A 120 -6.08 6.76 -18.14
C LYS A 120 -6.65 8.09 -18.63
N GLY A 121 -7.81 8.04 -19.30
CA GLY A 121 -8.52 9.24 -19.74
C GLY A 121 -8.89 10.17 -18.58
N VAL A 122 -9.52 9.63 -17.54
CA VAL A 122 -9.91 10.39 -16.35
C VAL A 122 -8.70 11.03 -15.67
N LEU A 123 -7.61 10.26 -15.45
CA LEU A 123 -6.38 10.77 -14.84
C LEU A 123 -5.74 11.90 -15.65
N GLY A 124 -5.74 11.81 -16.97
CA GLY A 124 -5.23 12.86 -17.85
C GLY A 124 -6.02 14.17 -17.74
N ALA A 125 -7.36 14.09 -17.70
CA ALA A 125 -8.21 15.28 -17.54
C ALA A 125 -8.05 15.96 -16.17
N LEU A 126 -7.90 15.17 -15.10
CA LEU A 126 -7.62 15.69 -13.76
C LEU A 126 -6.33 16.50 -13.75
N LYS A 127 -5.26 15.98 -14.35
CA LYS A 127 -3.96 16.67 -14.48
C LYS A 127 -4.08 17.99 -15.24
N GLN A 128 -4.80 18.04 -16.37
CA GLN A 128 -5.00 19.29 -17.13
C GLN A 128 -5.73 20.36 -16.32
N LYS A 129 -6.64 19.96 -15.42
CA LYS A 129 -7.34 20.88 -14.51
C LYS A 129 -6.54 21.18 -13.23
N GLY A 130 -5.31 20.70 -13.11
CA GLY A 130 -4.46 20.89 -11.93
C GLY A 130 -4.94 20.12 -10.70
N ILE A 131 -5.81 19.13 -10.87
CA ILE A 131 -6.37 18.31 -9.79
C ILE A 131 -5.46 17.10 -9.60
N SER A 132 -4.87 16.96 -8.41
CA SER A 132 -4.09 15.80 -8.04
C SER A 132 -4.97 14.71 -7.42
N LEU A 133 -4.47 13.47 -7.39
CA LEU A 133 -5.14 12.37 -6.69
C LEU A 133 -5.32 12.65 -5.18
N ARG A 134 -4.45 13.48 -4.58
CA ARG A 134 -4.57 13.87 -3.16
C ARG A 134 -5.77 14.79 -2.92
N ASP A 135 -6.08 15.65 -3.89
CA ASP A 135 -7.22 16.56 -3.81
C ASP A 135 -8.54 15.77 -3.89
N ILE A 136 -8.53 14.68 -4.67
CA ILE A 136 -9.67 13.75 -4.78
C ILE A 136 -9.85 12.97 -3.48
N ASP A 137 -8.77 12.47 -2.89
CA ASP A 137 -8.84 11.77 -1.59
C ASP A 137 -9.39 12.69 -0.48
N ALA A 138 -8.99 13.97 -0.48
CA ALA A 138 -9.57 14.98 0.41
C ALA A 138 -11.08 15.20 0.18
N LEU A 139 -11.55 15.23 -1.07
CA LEU A 139 -12.97 15.33 -1.41
C LEU A 139 -13.76 14.09 -0.97
N PHE A 140 -13.21 12.89 -1.16
CA PHE A 140 -13.84 11.66 -0.67
C PHE A 140 -13.94 11.66 0.86
N ARG A 141 -12.88 12.10 1.57
CA ARG A 141 -12.90 12.26 3.02
C ARG A 141 -13.91 13.30 3.51
N GLN A 142 -14.14 14.39 2.77
CA GLN A 142 -15.17 15.37 3.12
C GLN A 142 -16.60 14.87 2.83
N SER A 143 -16.77 14.01 1.84
CA SER A 143 -18.08 13.43 1.48
C SER A 143 -18.47 12.24 2.37
N CYS A 144 -17.49 11.58 2.98
CA CYS A 144 -17.70 10.65 4.08
C CYS A 144 -17.76 11.45 5.38
N ASN A 145 -18.96 11.68 5.93
CA ASN A 145 -19.16 12.06 7.33
C ASN A 145 -18.67 10.94 8.27
N CYS A 146 -17.37 10.64 8.23
CA CYS A 146 -16.72 9.77 9.17
C CYS A 146 -15.81 10.65 10.01
N ASP A 147 -16.43 11.32 10.99
CA ASP A 147 -15.72 11.79 12.18
C ASP A 147 -15.01 10.59 12.80
N HIS A 148 -13.71 10.49 12.55
CA HIS A 148 -12.84 9.57 13.27
C HIS A 148 -11.71 10.37 13.90
N GLU A 149 -12.00 10.76 15.16
CA GLU A 149 -11.03 10.76 16.26
C GLU A 149 -10.21 9.46 16.30
#